data_AF-A0A3B9YQB2-F1
#
_entry.id   AF-A0A3B9YQB2-F1
#
_cell.length_a   1.000
_cell.length_b   1.000
_cell.length_c   1.000
_cell.angle_alpha   90.00
_cell.angle_beta   90.00
_cell.angle_gamma   90.00
#
_symmetry.space_group_name_H-M   'P 1'
#
loop_
_entity.id
_entity.type
_entity.pdbx_description
1 polymer ?
#
loop_
_entity_poly.entity_id
_entity_poly.type
_entity_poly.pdbx_seq_one_letter_code
_entity_poly.pdbx_strand_id
1 'polypeptide(L)'
;MTRVLLAAALLAPALFTADAAPKPEGKPVPVETSPIRNLLVEFRLEFRGQTLAHRVLAQENTQNTYAVKDPAGSSVLINSTPAAVPNSPGLYSVQFQFQYRSEKGAEIQLQNEIVVREGKDALVLDDTDARLTLKVAPKDIE
;
A
#
# COMPACT_ATOMS: atom_id res chain seq x y z
N MET A 1 -22.25 43.82 -60.65
CA MET A 1 -21.83 43.44 -59.28
C MET A 1 -23.07 42.94 -58.54
N THR A 2 -23.38 41.64 -58.60
CA THR A 2 -23.19 40.64 -57.52
C THR A 2 -24.15 40.94 -56.35
N ARG A 3 -25.40 40.45 -56.30
CA ARG A 3 -25.92 39.09 -55.94
C ARG A 3 -25.15 38.46 -54.76
N VAL A 4 -25.74 37.91 -53.70
CA VAL A 4 -27.12 37.61 -53.30
C VAL A 4 -27.10 37.34 -51.79
N LEU A 5 -28.26 37.54 -51.17
CA LEU A 5 -28.58 37.29 -49.77
C LEU A 5 -28.25 35.88 -49.28
N LEU A 6 -27.99 35.86 -47.97
CA LEU A 6 -28.15 34.79 -47.00
C LEU A 6 -29.35 33.86 -47.27
N ALA A 7 -29.14 32.55 -47.20
CA ALA A 7 -30.18 31.58 -46.82
C ALA A 7 -29.54 30.42 -46.07
N ALA A 8 -30.04 30.18 -44.87
CA ALA A 8 -29.68 29.09 -43.97
C ALA A 8 -30.23 27.75 -44.46
N ALA A 9 -29.55 26.65 -44.16
CA ALA A 9 -30.19 25.34 -44.07
C ALA A 9 -29.31 24.24 -43.48
N LEU A 10 -29.83 23.67 -42.39
CA LEU A 10 -29.88 22.25 -42.03
C LEU A 10 -28.61 21.49 -41.58
N LEU A 11 -28.63 21.16 -40.28
CA LEU A 11 -28.59 19.79 -39.71
C LEU A 11 -27.64 18.74 -40.36
N ALA A 12 -26.65 18.33 -39.55
CA ALA A 12 -25.84 17.11 -39.62
C ALA A 12 -26.69 15.82 -39.85
N PRO A 13 -26.12 14.63 -40.19
CA PRO A 13 -24.74 14.16 -39.93
C PRO A 13 -24.10 13.32 -41.06
N ALA A 14 -22.82 12.95 -40.89
CA ALA A 14 -22.32 11.58 -40.99
C ALA A 14 -20.84 11.50 -41.44
N LEU A 15 -20.17 10.50 -40.86
CA LEU A 15 -18.95 9.82 -41.31
C LEU A 15 -17.62 10.49 -40.99
N PHE A 16 -17.09 10.05 -39.84
CA PHE A 16 -15.66 9.93 -39.56
C PHE A 16 -14.92 9.32 -40.75
N THR A 17 -13.93 10.03 -41.27
CA THR A 17 -12.72 9.41 -41.82
C THR A 17 -11.53 10.14 -41.23
N ALA A 18 -10.74 9.35 -40.50
CA ALA A 18 -9.53 9.75 -39.81
C ALA A 18 -8.50 10.32 -40.79
N ASP A 19 -7.96 11.51 -40.47
CA ASP A 19 -6.66 11.93 -40.98
C ASP A 19 -5.64 11.79 -39.84
N ALA A 20 -4.61 10.99 -40.13
CA ALA A 20 -3.70 10.44 -39.15
C ALA A 20 -2.68 11.50 -38.71
N ALA A 21 -2.77 11.93 -37.45
CA ALA A 21 -1.67 12.64 -36.80
C ALA A 21 -0.42 11.74 -36.78
N PRO A 22 0.79 12.27 -37.03
CA PRO A 22 2.01 11.48 -36.97
C PRO A 22 2.19 10.91 -35.56
N LYS A 23 2.25 9.58 -35.46
CA LYS A 23 2.60 8.87 -34.22
C LYS A 23 3.99 9.33 -33.78
N PRO A 24 4.19 9.77 -32.53
CA PRO A 24 5.54 9.89 -31.99
C PRO A 24 6.16 8.48 -31.95
N GLU A 25 7.22 8.27 -32.72
CA GLU A 25 8.12 7.10 -32.60
C GLU A 25 8.93 7.22 -31.30
N GLY A 26 8.25 7.13 -30.16
CA GLY A 26 8.89 6.69 -28.93
C GLY A 26 9.09 5.19 -29.05
N LYS A 27 10.34 4.72 -29.14
CA LYS A 27 10.64 3.32 -28.83
C LYS A 27 9.94 3.00 -27.49
N PRO A 28 9.24 1.86 -27.36
CA PRO A 28 8.72 1.46 -26.06
C PRO A 28 9.89 1.51 -25.08
N VAL A 29 9.87 2.46 -24.14
CA VAL A 29 10.80 2.42 -23.02
C VAL A 29 10.49 1.08 -22.37
N PRO A 30 11.47 0.17 -22.22
CA PRO A 30 11.23 -1.02 -21.45
C PRO A 30 10.74 -0.53 -20.09
N VAL A 31 9.48 -0.81 -19.78
CA VAL A 31 8.98 -0.70 -18.42
C VAL A 31 9.81 -1.75 -17.70
N GLU A 32 10.87 -1.32 -17.01
CA GLU A 32 11.53 -2.15 -16.03
C GLU A 32 10.44 -2.52 -15.04
N THR A 33 9.84 -3.69 -15.25
CA THR A 33 9.05 -4.34 -14.23
C THR A 33 10.05 -4.67 -13.15
N SER A 34 10.20 -3.74 -12.18
CA SER A 34 10.93 -3.99 -10.96
C SER A 34 10.50 -5.37 -10.46
N PRO A 35 11.44 -6.27 -10.14
CA PRO A 35 11.07 -7.58 -9.64
C PRO A 35 10.18 -7.35 -8.44
N ILE A 36 8.94 -7.86 -8.48
CA ILE A 36 8.02 -7.71 -7.37
C ILE A 36 8.65 -8.46 -6.19
N ARG A 37 9.28 -7.73 -5.27
CA ARG A 37 9.92 -8.34 -4.10
C ARG A 37 8.80 -8.76 -3.16
N ASN A 38 8.67 -10.06 -2.95
CA ASN A 38 7.79 -10.56 -1.90
C ASN A 38 8.49 -10.27 -0.57
N LEU A 39 7.83 -9.52 0.32
CA LEU A 39 8.36 -9.14 1.63
C LEU A 39 7.54 -9.82 2.71
N LEU A 40 8.20 -10.48 3.64
CA LEU A 40 7.59 -10.98 4.85
C LEU A 40 7.61 -9.84 5.87
N VAL A 41 6.43 -9.25 6.13
CA VAL A 41 6.24 -8.34 7.26
C VAL A 41 5.65 -9.14 8.41
N GLU A 42 6.42 -9.24 9.49
CA GLU A 42 6.02 -9.87 10.74
C GLU A 42 5.60 -8.81 11.75
N PHE A 43 4.37 -8.93 12.25
CA PHE A 43 3.88 -8.12 13.37
C PHE A 43 3.85 -8.96 14.64
N ARG A 44 4.36 -8.40 15.73
CA ARG A 44 4.24 -8.97 17.07
C ARG A 44 3.67 -7.93 18.02
N LEU A 45 2.44 -8.18 18.47
CA LEU A 45 1.77 -7.38 19.48
C LEU A 45 1.85 -8.12 20.81
N GLU A 46 2.44 -7.46 21.79
CA GLU A 46 2.41 -7.88 23.18
C GLU A 46 1.54 -6.90 23.97
N PHE A 47 0.59 -7.43 24.73
CA PHE A 47 -0.24 -6.63 25.61
C PHE A 47 -0.22 -7.26 27.00
N ARG A 48 0.17 -6.49 28.01
CA ARG A 48 0.31 -6.96 29.41
C ARG A 48 1.11 -8.27 29.54
N GLY A 49 2.19 -8.38 28.76
CA GLY A 49 3.08 -9.54 28.75
C GLY A 49 2.56 -10.78 27.99
N GLN A 50 1.42 -10.69 27.31
CA GLN A 50 0.93 -11.76 26.43
C GLN A 50 1.09 -11.39 24.96
N THR A 51 1.67 -12.30 24.16
CA THR A 51 1.73 -12.15 22.71
C THR A 51 0.37 -12.47 22.10
N LEU A 52 -0.28 -11.46 21.51
CA LEU A 52 -1.62 -11.56 20.95
C LEU A 52 -1.64 -11.92 19.46
N ALA A 53 -0.57 -11.61 18.72
CA ALA A 53 -0.51 -11.88 17.28
C ALA A 53 0.92 -12.10 16.78
N HIS A 54 1.06 -13.07 15.86
CA HIS A 54 2.25 -13.31 15.05
C HIS A 54 1.79 -13.67 13.64
N ARG A 55 2.07 -12.84 12.64
CA ARG A 55 1.73 -13.20 11.26
C ARG A 55 2.62 -12.52 10.24
N VAL A 56 2.84 -13.25 9.16
CA VAL A 56 3.68 -12.87 8.03
C VAL A 56 2.81 -12.55 6.82
N LEU A 57 2.80 -11.29 6.39
CA LEU A 57 1.95 -10.83 5.29
C LEU A 57 2.68 -9.70 4.55
N ALA A 58 3.22 -9.92 3.35
CA ALA A 58 3.27 -8.85 2.34
C ALA A 58 3.87 -9.24 0.97
N GLN A 59 3.57 -8.36 0.05
CA GLN A 59 4.28 -8.08 -1.19
C GLN A 59 4.60 -6.58 -1.18
N GLU A 60 5.71 -6.17 -1.77
CA GLU A 60 6.09 -4.76 -1.85
C GLU A 60 4.99 -3.90 -2.52
N ASN A 61 4.80 -2.67 -2.03
CA ASN A 61 3.84 -1.67 -2.53
C ASN A 61 2.38 -2.14 -2.55
N THR A 62 2.06 -3.18 -1.78
CA THR A 62 0.70 -3.71 -1.65
C THR A 62 0.18 -3.42 -0.25
N GLN A 63 -1.03 -2.87 -0.15
CA GLN A 63 -1.70 -2.73 1.15
C GLN A 63 -2.15 -4.10 1.65
N ASN A 64 -1.72 -4.45 2.85
CA ASN A 64 -2.07 -5.67 3.54
C ASN A 64 -2.94 -5.32 4.75
N THR A 65 -4.13 -5.89 4.79
CA THR A 65 -5.04 -5.76 5.94
C THR A 65 -5.07 -7.07 6.71
N TYR A 66 -4.84 -6.97 8.01
CA TYR A 66 -4.88 -8.08 8.94
C TYR A 66 -5.83 -7.76 10.09
N ALA A 67 -6.78 -8.66 10.32
CA ALA A 67 -7.68 -8.59 11.45
C ALA A 67 -7.57 -9.87 12.28
N VAL A 68 -7.44 -9.73 13.59
CA VAL A 68 -7.46 -10.85 14.54
C VAL A 68 -8.30 -10.49 15.75
N LYS A 69 -9.02 -11.49 16.27
CA LYS A 69 -9.67 -11.40 17.57
C LYS A 69 -8.86 -12.18 18.57
N ASP A 70 -8.53 -11.56 19.69
CA ASP A 70 -7.89 -12.28 20.78
C ASP A 70 -8.90 -13.23 21.47
N PRO A 71 -8.44 -14.26 22.20
CA PRO A 71 -9.33 -15.15 22.95
C PRO A 71 -10.13 -14.46 24.06
N ALA A 72 -9.73 -13.25 24.48
CA ALA A 72 -10.41 -12.42 25.46
C ALA A 72 -11.48 -11.50 24.82
N GLY A 73 -11.74 -11.61 23.51
CA GLY A 73 -12.75 -10.84 22.80
C GLY A 73 -12.29 -9.49 22.23
N SER A 74 -11.05 -9.05 22.48
CA SER A 74 -10.51 -7.83 21.88
C SER A 74 -10.28 -8.02 20.38
N SER A 75 -10.39 -6.95 19.60
CA SER A 75 -10.14 -6.95 18.16
C SER A 75 -8.92 -6.10 17.81
N VAL A 76 -8.06 -6.64 16.96
CA VAL A 76 -6.89 -5.96 16.40
C VAL A 76 -7.07 -5.87 14.88
N LEU A 77 -6.88 -4.68 14.33
CA LEU A 77 -6.80 -4.41 12.91
C LEU A 77 -5.45 -3.75 12.61
N ILE A 78 -4.71 -4.31 11.65
CA ILE A 78 -3.46 -3.76 11.16
C ILE A 78 -3.58 -3.60 9.65
N ASN A 79 -3.47 -2.37 9.17
CA ASN A 79 -3.24 -2.08 7.76
C ASN A 79 -1.76 -1.76 7.60
N SER A 80 -1.10 -2.32 6.60
CA SER A 80 0.31 -2.03 6.34
C SER A 80 0.65 -2.04 4.87
N THR A 81 1.53 -1.14 4.46
CA THR A 81 2.05 -1.05 3.10
C THR A 81 3.57 -0.92 3.18
N PRO A 82 4.32 -2.01 2.94
CA PRO A 82 5.77 -1.94 2.89
C PRO A 82 6.23 -1.43 1.51
N ALA A 83 7.30 -0.66 1.49
CA ALA A 83 7.97 -0.16 0.30
C ALA A 83 9.49 -0.20 0.50
N ALA A 84 10.26 -0.49 -0.55
CA ALA A 84 11.70 -0.29 -0.48
C ALA A 84 12.03 1.20 -0.34
N VAL A 85 13.06 1.52 0.46
CA VAL A 85 13.57 2.89 0.55
C VAL A 85 14.49 3.14 -0.65
N PRO A 86 14.24 4.17 -1.48
CA PRO A 86 15.09 4.48 -2.63
C PRO A 86 16.55 4.67 -2.22
N ASN A 87 17.46 4.11 -3.03
CA ASN A 87 18.92 4.23 -2.85
C ASN A 87 19.46 3.69 -1.51
N SER A 88 18.66 2.89 -0.76
CA SER A 88 19.05 2.32 0.52
C SER A 88 18.79 0.81 0.57
N PRO A 89 19.69 -0.01 -0.01
CA PRO A 89 19.53 -1.46 -0.03
C PRO A 89 19.34 -2.04 1.38
N GLY A 90 18.34 -2.90 1.53
CA GLY A 90 18.01 -3.53 2.81
C GLY A 90 17.31 -2.60 3.82
N LEU A 91 16.87 -1.42 3.42
CA LEU A 91 15.93 -0.60 4.20
C LEU A 91 14.55 -0.60 3.54
N TYR A 92 13.52 -0.73 4.39
CA TYR A 92 12.12 -0.75 4.00
C TYR A 92 11.36 0.27 4.81
N SER A 93 10.55 1.10 4.16
CA SER A 93 9.54 1.89 4.84
C SER A 93 8.28 1.04 4.97
N VAL A 94 7.67 1.02 6.15
CA VAL A 94 6.37 0.40 6.36
C VAL A 94 5.44 1.46 6.91
N GLN A 95 4.50 1.89 6.08
CA GLN A 95 3.35 2.64 6.54
C GLN A 95 2.40 1.66 7.21
N PHE A 96 1.97 1.94 8.43
CA PHE A 96 1.00 1.08 9.09
C PHE A 96 -0.02 1.89 9.90
N GLN A 97 -1.21 1.31 10.00
CA GLN A 97 -2.28 1.76 10.86
C GLN A 97 -2.67 0.59 11.75
N PHE A 98 -2.50 0.76 13.05
CA PHE A 98 -2.87 -0.18 14.09
C PHE A 98 -4.12 0.32 14.80
N GLN A 99 -5.09 -0.57 14.98
CA GLN A 99 -6.26 -0.33 15.82
C GLN A 99 -6.44 -1.52 16.75
N TYR A 100 -6.56 -1.25 18.04
CA TYR A 100 -6.90 -2.23 19.06
C TYR A 100 -8.13 -1.76 19.81
N ARG A 101 -9.13 -2.64 19.95
CA ARG A 101 -10.30 -2.40 20.78
C ARG A 101 -10.43 -3.54 21.78
N SER A 102 -10.26 -3.24 23.06
CA SER A 102 -10.49 -4.18 24.16
C SER A 102 -11.98 -4.52 24.31
N GLU A 103 -12.26 -5.65 24.95
CA GLU A 103 -13.63 -6.05 25.32
C GLU A 103 -14.35 -4.99 26.19
N LYS A 104 -13.59 -4.28 27.03
CA LYS A 104 -14.10 -3.21 27.91
C LYS A 104 -14.32 -1.87 27.19
N GLY A 105 -14.11 -1.83 25.87
CA GLY A 105 -14.32 -0.64 25.04
C GLY A 105 -13.16 0.34 25.00
N ALA A 106 -12.04 0.09 25.70
CA ALA A 106 -10.83 0.89 25.52
C ALA A 106 -10.27 0.67 24.11
N GLU A 107 -9.93 1.76 23.43
CA GLU A 107 -9.48 1.75 22.04
C GLU A 107 -8.14 2.48 21.90
N ILE A 108 -7.21 1.86 21.19
CA ILE A 108 -5.92 2.43 20.80
C ILE A 108 -5.89 2.48 19.28
N GLN A 109 -5.66 3.66 18.73
CA GLN A 109 -5.38 3.82 17.31
C GLN A 109 -4.03 4.47 17.13
N LEU A 110 -3.22 3.91 16.25
CA LEU A 110 -1.90 4.43 15.91
C LEU A 110 -1.70 4.37 14.41
N GLN A 111 -1.26 5.47 13.82
CA GLN A 111 -0.89 5.54 12.42
C GLN A 111 0.51 6.10 12.35
N ASN A 112 1.43 5.36 11.76
CA ASN A 112 2.82 5.78 11.68
C ASN A 112 3.51 5.18 10.45
N GLU A 113 4.66 5.72 10.13
CA GLU A 113 5.58 5.21 9.12
C GLU A 113 6.90 4.88 9.82
N ILE A 114 7.41 3.66 9.62
CA ILE A 114 8.67 3.24 10.23
C ILE A 114 9.63 2.73 9.17
N VAL A 115 10.89 3.14 9.28
CA VAL A 115 11.98 2.62 8.45
C VAL A 115 12.65 1.47 9.19
N VAL A 116 12.69 0.32 8.53
CA VAL A 116 13.08 -0.97 9.10
C VAL A 116 14.23 -1.50 8.29
N ARG A 117 15.27 -1.98 8.97
CA ARG A 117 16.34 -2.71 8.32
C ARG A 117 15.93 -4.17 8.13
N GLU A 118 16.21 -4.71 6.96
CA GLU A 118 15.98 -6.10 6.61
C GLU A 118 16.47 -7.04 7.72
N GLY A 119 15.59 -7.95 8.16
CA GLY A 119 15.87 -8.96 9.17
C GLY A 119 16.00 -8.42 10.60
N LYS A 120 15.76 -7.12 10.85
CA LYS A 120 15.80 -6.51 12.18
C LYS A 120 14.40 -6.18 12.70
N ASP A 121 14.21 -6.38 13.99
CA ASP A 121 13.01 -5.91 14.69
C ASP A 121 13.07 -4.39 14.84
N ALA A 122 11.96 -3.73 14.57
CA ALA A 122 11.73 -2.32 14.77
C ALA A 122 10.61 -2.16 15.80
N LEU A 123 10.87 -1.34 16.82
CA LEU A 123 9.88 -1.00 17.83
C LEU A 123 8.96 0.08 17.28
N VAL A 124 7.66 -0.20 17.33
CA VAL A 124 6.63 0.62 16.72
C VAL A 124 5.81 1.36 17.79
N LEU A 125 5.50 0.65 18.87
CA LEU A 125 4.82 1.16 20.05
C LEU A 125 5.51 0.54 21.27
N ASP A 126 5.79 1.38 22.27
CA ASP A 126 6.29 0.96 23.57
C ASP A 126 5.56 1.77 24.64
N ASP A 127 4.44 1.21 25.09
CA ASP A 127 3.61 1.74 26.16
C ASP A 127 3.65 0.76 27.34
N THR A 128 3.26 1.24 28.52
CA THR A 128 3.22 0.49 29.78
C THR A 128 2.42 -0.82 29.65
N ASP A 129 1.34 -0.78 28.87
CA ASP A 129 0.44 -1.93 28.67
C ASP A 129 0.66 -2.64 27.32
N ALA A 130 1.28 -1.99 26.33
CA ALA A 130 1.28 -2.45 24.94
C ALA A 130 2.64 -2.26 24.27
N ARG A 131 3.14 -3.31 23.65
CA ARG A 131 4.36 -3.27 22.83
C ARG A 131 4.07 -3.84 21.45
N LEU A 132 4.33 -3.05 20.41
CA LEU A 132 4.23 -3.50 19.03
C LEU A 132 5.62 -3.49 18.42
N THR A 133 6.07 -4.64 17.94
CA THR A 133 7.30 -4.77 17.16
C THR A 133 6.99 -5.28 15.77
N LEU A 134 7.76 -4.81 14.80
CA LEU A 134 7.64 -5.15 13.41
C LEU A 134 8.97 -5.58 12.83
N LYS A 135 8.98 -6.60 11.99
CA LYS A 135 10.16 -7.05 11.26
C LYS A 135 9.83 -7.22 9.78
N VAL A 136 10.76 -6.81 8.92
CA VAL A 136 10.66 -7.00 7.47
C VAL A 136 11.79 -7.90 7.01
N ALA A 137 11.47 -8.95 6.28
CA ALA A 137 12.44 -9.83 5.65
C ALA A 137 12.04 -10.12 4.20
N PRO A 138 12.97 -10.44 3.28
CA PRO A 138 12.60 -10.99 2.00
C PRO A 138 11.87 -12.33 2.21
N LYS A 139 10.84 -12.60 1.40
CA LYS A 139 10.29 -13.94 1.28
C LYS A 139 11.27 -14.75 0.45
N ASP A 140 11.92 -15.73 1.05
CA ASP A 140 12.67 -16.72 0.28
C ASP A 140 11.70 -17.35 -0.73
N ILE A 141 12.04 -17.23 -2.02
CA ILE A 141 11.36 -17.91 -3.09
C ILE A 141 12.01 -19.29 -3.15
N GLU A 142 11.49 -20.24 -2.38
CA GLU A 142 11.75 -21.67 -2.62
C GLU A 142 11.11 -22.13 -3.94
#